data_AF-A0A1Z8U0Y4-F1
#
_entry.id   AF-A0A1Z8U0Y4-F1
#
_cell.length_a   1.000
_cell.length_b   1.000
_cell.length_c   1.000
_cell.angle_alpha   90.00
_cell.angle_beta   90.00
_cell.angle_gamma   90.00
#
_symmetry.space_group_name_H-M   'P 1'
#
loop_
_entity.id
_entity.type
_entity.pdbx_description
1 polymer ?
#
loop_
_entity_poly.entity_id
_entity_poly.type
_entity_poly.pdbx_seq_one_letter_code
_entity_poly.pdbx_strand_id
1 'polypeptide(L)'
;MIRTSIEKMKVNSLTSIALFSFILSSCSDSIQHQGIYDGNIEMEDGVNRITLELKKNGDAQLDGLYEESVHGEWLVERVGGFYEDDVWATFKFPEYRVRLKLKSEKEGLVLASMTARLEGKTILRTLHLKKKNPFLKKRDI
;
A
#
# COMPACT_ATOMS: atom_id res chain seq x y z
N MET A 1 -31.90 -56.32 41.88
CA MET A 1 -31.60 -54.97 41.35
C MET A 1 -31.23 -55.13 39.88
N ILE A 2 -31.88 -54.35 39.02
CA ILE A 2 -32.17 -54.66 37.61
C ILE A 2 -31.21 -53.89 36.67
N ARG A 3 -30.83 -54.58 35.58
CA ARG A 3 -30.39 -54.11 34.25
C ARG A 3 -29.38 -52.97 34.11
N THR A 4 -28.22 -53.36 33.59
CA THR A 4 -27.59 -52.85 32.35
C THR A 4 -28.27 -51.69 31.62
N SER A 5 -27.50 -50.63 31.34
CA SER A 5 -27.34 -50.02 30.01
C SER A 5 -26.20 -48.99 30.05
N ILE A 6 -25.00 -49.40 29.64
CA ILE A 6 -23.94 -48.48 29.20
C ILE A 6 -24.23 -48.24 27.71
N GLU A 7 -24.68 -47.03 27.39
CA GLU A 7 -24.88 -46.63 26.00
C GLU A 7 -23.55 -46.60 25.25
N LYS A 8 -23.63 -47.16 24.04
CA LYS A 8 -22.55 -47.32 23.09
C LYS A 8 -22.20 -45.99 22.41
N MET A 9 -20.89 -45.83 22.21
CA MET A 9 -20.22 -45.37 20.99
C MET A 9 -20.66 -44.04 20.36
N LYS A 10 -19.73 -43.09 20.36
CA LYS A 10 -19.41 -42.35 19.13
C LYS A 10 -17.92 -42.07 19.05
N VAL A 11 -17.18 -43.05 18.54
CA VAL A 11 -15.84 -42.85 17.97
C VAL A 11 -16.02 -42.78 16.48
N ASN A 12 -15.97 -41.58 15.90
CA ASN A 12 -15.73 -41.42 14.48
C ASN A 12 -14.33 -40.84 14.29
N SER A 13 -13.48 -41.74 13.84
CA SER A 13 -12.12 -41.61 13.37
C SER A 13 -11.96 -40.63 12.21
N LEU A 14 -10.86 -39.86 12.28
CA LEU A 14 -10.03 -39.29 11.22
C LEU A 14 -10.62 -39.13 9.81
N THR A 15 -10.61 -37.88 9.33
CA THR A 15 -10.07 -37.54 8.00
C THR A 15 -9.49 -36.12 7.96
N SER A 16 -8.18 -36.07 7.86
CA SER A 16 -7.34 -35.13 7.10
C SER A 16 -8.02 -33.88 6.51
N ILE A 17 -7.67 -32.69 7.01
CA ILE A 17 -7.74 -31.45 6.22
C ILE A 17 -6.30 -31.08 5.87
N ALA A 18 -5.82 -31.68 4.79
CA ALA A 18 -4.62 -31.25 4.11
C ALA A 18 -4.97 -30.07 3.19
N LEU A 19 -4.12 -29.05 3.28
CA LEU A 19 -3.67 -28.21 2.18
C LEU A 19 -4.73 -27.46 1.35
N PHE A 20 -4.89 -26.17 1.68
CA PHE A 20 -5.16 -25.16 0.66
C PHE A 20 -4.06 -24.09 0.74
N SER A 21 -2.83 -24.50 0.44
CA SER A 21 -1.78 -23.60 -0.05
C SER A 21 -2.14 -23.18 -1.47
N PHE A 22 -2.96 -22.15 -1.60
CA PHE A 22 -3.20 -21.43 -2.84
C PHE A 22 -3.48 -19.99 -2.47
N ILE A 23 -2.46 -19.14 -2.52
CA ILE A 23 -2.41 -18.11 -3.56
C ILE A 23 -0.96 -17.99 -4.02
N LEU A 24 -0.83 -18.13 -5.32
CA LEU A 24 0.39 -18.13 -6.11
C LEU A 24 1.10 -16.78 -6.01
N SER A 25 2.42 -16.87 -6.00
CA SER A 25 3.37 -15.81 -6.33
C SER A 25 2.86 -14.84 -7.40
N SER A 26 2.51 -13.63 -6.98
CA SER A 26 2.61 -12.44 -7.83
C SER A 26 3.65 -11.51 -7.20
N CYS A 27 4.90 -11.96 -7.16
CA CYS A 27 5.99 -11.26 -6.48
C CYS A 27 7.18 -11.08 -7.44
N SER A 28 6.89 -10.62 -8.66
CA SER A 28 7.90 -10.25 -9.65
C SER A 28 7.82 -8.75 -9.95
N ASP A 29 6.63 -8.23 -10.22
CA ASP A 29 6.49 -6.86 -10.76
C ASP A 29 6.62 -5.76 -9.70
N SER A 30 6.36 -6.03 -8.42
CA SER A 30 6.57 -5.02 -7.38
C SER A 30 8.05 -4.76 -7.08
N ILE A 31 8.98 -5.69 -7.40
CA ILE A 31 10.38 -5.51 -6.99
C ILE A 31 11.04 -4.30 -7.66
N GLN A 32 10.65 -3.97 -8.89
CA GLN A 32 11.25 -2.87 -9.64
C GLN A 32 11.04 -1.49 -9.00
N HIS A 33 9.95 -1.31 -8.24
CA HIS A 33 9.60 -0.03 -7.61
C HIS A 33 10.10 0.10 -6.17
N GLN A 34 10.81 -0.90 -5.65
CA GLN A 34 11.40 -0.81 -4.32
C GLN A 34 12.55 0.18 -4.31
N GLY A 35 12.68 0.92 -3.21
CA GLY A 35 13.77 1.86 -2.98
C GLY A 35 13.36 3.07 -2.17
N ILE A 36 14.31 3.99 -2.02
CA ILE A 36 14.11 5.27 -1.36
C ILE A 36 14.06 6.35 -2.45
N TYR A 37 13.10 7.25 -2.34
CA TYR A 37 12.83 8.30 -3.32
C TYR A 37 12.77 9.66 -2.62
N ASP A 38 13.47 10.64 -3.17
CA ASP A 38 13.53 12.00 -2.63
C ASP A 38 12.91 13.00 -3.60
N GLY A 39 12.13 13.95 -3.09
CA GLY A 39 11.61 15.02 -3.93
C GLY A 39 10.91 16.12 -3.16
N ASN A 40 10.46 17.13 -3.89
CA ASN A 40 9.72 18.26 -3.34
C ASN A 40 8.30 18.23 -3.88
N ILE A 41 7.30 18.29 -2.99
CA ILE A 41 5.89 18.47 -3.34
C ILE A 41 5.53 19.93 -3.06
N GLU A 42 5.18 20.67 -4.11
CA GLU A 42 4.69 22.04 -3.99
C GLU A 42 3.17 22.03 -3.88
N MET A 43 2.66 22.39 -2.71
CA MET A 43 1.24 22.55 -2.39
C MET A 43 0.89 24.04 -2.27
N GLU A 44 -0.38 24.35 -2.03
CA GLU A 44 -0.85 25.74 -1.87
C GLU A 44 -0.27 26.41 -0.61
N ASP A 45 -0.07 25.63 0.46
CA ASP A 45 0.42 26.07 1.76
C ASP A 45 1.95 26.10 1.86
N GLY A 46 2.66 25.46 0.94
CA GLY A 46 4.13 25.49 0.92
C GLY A 46 4.78 24.39 0.10
N VAL A 47 6.11 24.32 0.24
CA VAL A 47 6.93 23.29 -0.40
C VAL A 47 7.36 22.28 0.66
N ASN A 48 6.98 21.03 0.49
CA ASN A 48 7.30 19.94 1.39
C ASN A 48 8.40 19.08 0.75
N ARG A 49 9.57 19.01 1.37
CA ARG A 49 10.61 18.04 0.98
C ARG A 49 10.25 16.70 1.60
N ILE A 50 10.04 15.70 0.76
CA ILE A 50 9.64 14.37 1.19
C ILE A 50 10.71 13.32 0.91
N THR A 51 10.73 12.29 1.75
CA THR A 51 11.40 11.01 1.49
C THR A 51 10.34 9.92 1.49
N LEU A 52 10.29 9.12 0.43
CA LEU A 52 9.38 7.99 0.28
C LEU A 52 10.19 6.70 0.18
N GLU A 53 10.00 5.78 1.11
CA GLU A 53 10.57 4.44 1.06
C GLU A 53 9.49 3.42 0.70
N LEU A 54 9.74 2.60 -0.32
CA LEU A 54 8.89 1.50 -0.77
C LEU A 54 9.61 0.17 -0.51
N LYS A 55 9.13 -0.61 0.47
CA LYS A 55 9.74 -1.87 0.93
C LYS A 55 9.18 -3.09 0.20
N LYS A 56 9.95 -4.16 0.18
CA LYS A 56 9.61 -5.39 -0.57
C LYS A 56 8.33 -6.09 -0.16
N ASN A 57 7.96 -5.97 1.10
CA ASN A 57 6.77 -6.58 1.68
C ASN A 57 5.48 -5.78 1.44
N GLY A 58 5.55 -4.65 0.72
CA GLY A 58 4.41 -3.76 0.54
C GLY A 58 4.31 -2.67 1.63
N ASP A 59 5.23 -2.63 2.59
CA ASP A 59 5.28 -1.52 3.55
C ASP A 59 5.85 -0.27 2.88
N ALA A 60 5.32 0.89 3.25
CA ALA A 60 5.84 2.18 2.83
C ALA A 60 6.13 3.06 4.05
N GLN A 61 7.10 3.95 3.91
CA GLN A 61 7.35 5.03 4.86
C GLN A 61 7.43 6.36 4.11
N LEU A 62 6.76 7.38 4.63
CA LEU A 62 6.76 8.72 4.09
C LEU A 62 7.19 9.70 5.19
N ASP A 63 8.26 10.42 4.93
CA ASP A 63 8.79 11.44 5.83
C ASP A 63 8.69 12.82 5.18
N GLY A 64 8.38 13.85 5.97
CA GLY A 64 8.46 15.26 5.60
C GLY A 64 7.22 15.86 4.95
N LEU A 65 6.19 15.05 4.65
CA LEU A 65 4.88 15.60 4.28
C LEU A 65 4.16 16.07 5.54
N TYR A 66 3.80 17.36 5.59
CA TYR A 66 3.24 18.00 6.80
C TYR A 66 4.16 17.93 8.03
N GLU A 67 5.48 17.87 7.82
CA GLU A 67 6.48 17.71 8.89
C GLU A 67 6.33 16.43 9.72
N GLU A 68 5.56 15.45 9.23
CA GLU A 68 5.35 14.17 9.89
C GLU A 68 6.15 13.02 9.25
N SER A 69 6.30 11.95 10.02
CA SER A 69 6.79 10.65 9.56
C SER A 69 5.69 9.63 9.76
N VAL A 70 5.23 9.03 8.67
CA VAL A 70 4.07 8.12 8.69
C VAL A 70 4.37 6.81 7.96
N HIS A 71 3.88 5.73 8.55
CA HIS A 71 3.89 4.42 7.94
C HIS A 71 2.65 4.21 7.08
N GLY A 72 2.81 3.41 6.04
CA GLY A 72 1.77 3.12 5.08
C GLY A 72 1.99 1.79 4.38
N GLU A 73 1.18 1.58 3.36
CA GLU A 73 1.24 0.41 2.50
C GLU A 73 1.30 0.87 1.05
N TRP A 74 1.95 0.09 0.19
CA TRP A 74 1.99 0.35 -1.22
C TRP A 74 1.80 -0.93 -2.03
N LEU A 75 1.32 -0.74 -3.26
CA LEU A 75 1.08 -1.81 -4.21
C LEU A 75 1.15 -1.27 -5.63
N VAL A 76 1.28 -2.18 -6.58
CA VAL A 76 1.21 -1.87 -8.01
C VAL A 76 -0.18 -2.24 -8.52
N GLU A 77 -0.87 -1.31 -9.16
CA GLU A 77 -2.14 -1.58 -9.85
C GLU A 77 -1.95 -1.38 -11.36
N ARG A 78 -2.36 -2.38 -12.15
CA ARG A 78 -2.56 -2.20 -13.59
C ARG A 78 -3.94 -1.64 -13.85
N VAL A 79 -3.99 -0.38 -14.28
CA VAL A 79 -5.26 0.28 -14.58
C VAL A 79 -5.58 0.16 -16.07
N GLY A 80 -6.19 -0.97 -16.47
CA GLY A 80 -6.73 -1.20 -17.83
C GLY A 80 -5.71 -1.61 -18.89
N GLY A 81 -6.12 -2.50 -19.80
CA GLY A 81 -5.26 -3.09 -20.82
C GLY A 81 -4.58 -2.04 -21.71
N PHE A 82 -3.26 -2.11 -21.80
CA PHE A 82 -2.28 -1.19 -22.44
C PHE A 82 -1.59 -0.13 -21.58
N TYR A 83 -1.98 0.11 -20.32
CA TYR A 83 -1.35 1.16 -19.51
C TYR A 83 -0.22 0.67 -18.59
N GLU A 84 0.73 1.58 -18.32
CA GLU A 84 1.90 1.42 -17.45
C GLU A 84 1.50 1.09 -16.00
N ASP A 85 2.36 0.36 -15.29
CA ASP A 85 2.18 0.01 -13.89
C ASP A 85 2.18 1.29 -13.01
N ASP A 86 1.03 1.59 -12.39
CA ASP A 86 0.90 2.69 -11.43
C ASP A 86 1.22 2.17 -10.02
N VAL A 87 2.12 2.86 -9.33
CA VAL A 87 2.43 2.63 -7.92
C VAL A 87 1.45 3.44 -7.07
N TRP A 88 0.75 2.76 -6.16
CA TRP A 88 -0.16 3.42 -5.22
C TRP A 88 0.38 3.25 -3.81
N ALA A 89 0.68 4.36 -3.15
CA ALA A 89 1.13 4.38 -1.75
C ALA A 89 0.08 5.07 -0.87
N THR A 90 -0.29 4.45 0.24
CA THR A 90 -1.36 4.91 1.14
C THR A 90 -0.83 5.07 2.55
N PHE A 91 -1.03 6.25 3.13
CA PHE A 91 -0.56 6.64 4.45
C PHE A 91 -1.72 7.07 5.34
N LYS A 92 -1.69 6.67 6.61
CA LYS A 92 -2.69 7.06 7.61
C LYS A 92 -2.09 8.12 8.54
N PHE A 93 -2.66 9.31 8.50
CA PHE A 93 -2.45 10.39 9.47
C PHE A 93 -3.56 10.34 10.52
N PRO A 94 -3.43 11.01 11.68
CA PRO A 94 -4.42 10.95 12.75
C PRO A 94 -5.85 11.31 12.34
N GLU A 95 -6.03 12.23 11.38
CA GLU A 95 -7.36 12.72 10.98
C GLU A 95 -7.74 12.36 9.52
N TYR A 96 -6.78 11.90 8.73
CA TYR A 96 -6.99 11.67 7.31
C TYR A 96 -6.08 10.59 6.75
N ARG A 97 -6.51 9.97 5.66
CA ARG A 97 -5.71 9.04 4.87
C ARG A 97 -5.29 9.71 3.58
N VAL A 98 -3.99 9.74 3.31
CA VAL A 98 -3.42 10.22 2.05
C VAL A 98 -3.13 9.03 1.15
N ARG A 99 -3.47 9.15 -0.14
CA ARG A 99 -3.07 8.19 -1.17
C ARG A 99 -2.34 8.93 -2.29
N LEU A 100 -1.12 8.48 -2.56
CA LEU A 100 -0.27 8.92 -3.65
C LEU A 100 -0.46 7.99 -4.84
N LYS A 101 -0.68 8.57 -6.03
CA LYS A 101 -0.62 7.87 -7.30
C LYS A 101 0.69 8.25 -7.99
N LEU A 102 1.55 7.26 -8.19
CA LEU A 102 2.91 7.43 -8.68
C LEU A 102 3.07 6.68 -10.00
N LYS A 103 3.66 7.35 -10.98
CA LYS A 103 4.05 6.76 -12.26
C LYS A 103 5.54 6.46 -12.26
N SER A 104 5.91 5.34 -12.85
CA SER A 104 7.32 4.96 -12.92
C SER A 104 8.01 5.68 -14.07
N GLU A 105 9.18 6.22 -13.79
CA GLU A 105 10.04 6.87 -14.79
C GLU A 105 11.48 6.37 -14.66
N LYS A 106 12.29 6.59 -15.71
CA LYS A 106 13.63 5.98 -15.88
C LYS A 106 14.59 6.15 -14.69
N GLU A 107 14.35 7.07 -13.76
CA GLU A 107 15.21 7.36 -12.61
C GLU A 107 14.43 7.62 -11.31
N GLY A 108 13.15 7.29 -11.25
CA GLY A 108 12.33 7.68 -10.11
C GLY A 108 10.83 7.45 -10.30
N LEU A 109 10.06 8.22 -9.55
CA LEU A 109 8.61 8.19 -9.57
C LEU A 109 8.07 9.60 -9.79
N VAL A 110 7.05 9.72 -10.64
CA VAL A 110 6.32 10.98 -10.85
C VAL A 110 5.02 10.92 -10.07
N LEU A 111 4.79 11.88 -9.18
CA LEU A 111 3.53 12.03 -8.45
C LEU A 111 2.44 12.56 -9.38
N ALA A 112 1.63 11.66 -9.93
CA ALA A 112 0.54 11.98 -10.84
C ALA A 112 -0.67 12.59 -10.12
N SER A 113 -1.00 12.10 -8.92
CA SER A 113 -2.03 12.70 -8.09
C SER A 113 -1.84 12.38 -6.61
N MET A 114 -2.36 13.26 -5.77
CA MET A 114 -2.45 13.06 -4.33
C MET A 114 -3.90 13.26 -3.91
N THR A 115 -4.43 12.31 -3.15
CA THR A 115 -5.80 12.38 -2.64
C THR A 115 -5.80 12.19 -1.14
N ALA A 116 -6.69 12.90 -0.44
CA ALA A 116 -6.91 12.78 0.99
C ALA A 116 -8.37 12.42 1.25
N ARG A 117 -8.60 11.59 2.27
CA ARG A 117 -9.92 11.28 2.80
C ARG A 117 -9.89 11.46 4.30
N LEU A 118 -10.78 12.31 4.83
CA LEU A 118 -10.99 12.44 6.26
C LEU A 118 -11.51 11.12 6.83
N GLU A 119 -11.00 10.72 7.99
CA GLU A 119 -11.46 9.52 8.66
C GLU A 119 -12.96 9.64 9.02
N GLY A 120 -13.69 8.53 8.87
CA GLY A 120 -15.15 8.52 9.07
C GLY A 120 -15.97 9.26 8.00
N LYS A 121 -15.36 9.79 6.94
CA LYS A 121 -16.06 10.43 5.81
C LYS A 121 -15.87 9.63 4.52
N THR A 122 -16.91 9.61 3.68
CA THR A 122 -16.87 8.94 2.37
C THR A 122 -16.18 9.79 1.29
N ILE A 123 -16.19 11.11 1.46
CA ILE A 123 -15.72 12.07 0.46
C ILE A 123 -14.20 11.97 0.29
N LEU A 124 -13.76 11.63 -0.92
CA LEU A 124 -12.38 11.73 -1.36
C LEU A 124 -12.13 13.14 -1.89
N ARG A 125 -11.07 13.79 -1.42
CA ARG A 125 -10.62 15.10 -1.89
C ARG A 125 -9.32 14.93 -2.65
N THR A 126 -9.24 15.44 -3.86
CA THR A 126 -7.96 15.58 -4.55
C THR A 126 -7.23 16.79 -3.97
N LEU A 127 -5.99 16.60 -3.54
CA LEU A 127 -5.15 17.70 -3.09
C LEU A 127 -4.53 18.37 -4.31
N HIS A 128 -4.74 19.67 -4.45
CA HIS A 128 -4.21 20.44 -5.57
C HIS A 128 -2.72 20.68 -5.35
N LEU A 129 -1.92 20.15 -6.27
CA LEU A 129 -0.49 20.43 -6.35
C LEU A 129 -0.30 21.70 -7.18
N LYS A 130 0.49 22.65 -6.66
CA LYS A 130 0.84 23.88 -7.37
C LYS A 130 1.74 23.57 -8.57
N LYS A 131 2.70 22.66 -8.38
CA LYS A 131 3.51 22.11 -9.45
C LYS A 131 2.91 20.78 -9.92
N LYS A 132 2.61 20.70 -11.21
CA LYS A 132 2.15 19.45 -11.82
C LYS A 132 3.28 18.42 -11.79
N ASN A 133 2.91 17.17 -11.50
CA ASN A 133 3.78 16.00 -11.65
C ASN A 133 5.15 16.12 -10.96
N PRO A 134 5.22 16.35 -9.63
CA PRO A 134 6.49 16.35 -8.92
C PRO A 134 7.29 15.06 -9.17
N PHE A 135 8.59 15.20 -9.44
CA PHE A 135 9.49 14.06 -9.63
C PHE A 135 10.17 13.71 -8.30
N LEU A 136 10.06 12.45 -7.91
CA LEU A 136 10.73 11.84 -6.77
C LEU A 136 11.89 11.00 -7.31
N LYS A 137 13.12 11.50 -7.16
CA LYS A 137 14.32 10.85 -7.67
C LYS A 137 14.65 9.64 -6.81
N LYS A 138 14.92 8.49 -7.42
CA LYS A 138 15.43 7.31 -6.70
C LYS A 138 16.81 7.63 -6.15
N ARG A 139 17.03 7.35 -4.86
CA ARG A 139 18.33 7.48 -4.20
C ARG A 139 19.21 6.32 -4.61
N ASP A 140 20.42 6.63 -5.06
CA ASP A 140 21.47 5.62 -5.25
C ASP A 140 21.93 5.14 -3.86
N ILE A 141 21.86 3.82 -3.63
CA ILE A 141 22.28 3.18 -2.37
C ILE A 141 23.60 2.45 -2.62
#